data_AF-A0A4Q3VYB0-F1
#
_entry.id   AF-A0A4Q3VYB0-F1
#
_cell.length_a   1.000
_cell.length_b   1.000
_cell.length_c   1.000
_cell.angle_alpha   90.00
_cell.angle_beta   90.00
_cell.angle_gamma   90.00
#
_symmetry.space_group_name_H-M   'P 1'
#
loop_
_entity.id
_entity.type
_entity.pdbx_description
1 polymer ?
#
loop_
_entity_poly.entity_id
_entity_poly.type
_entity_poly.pdbx_seq_one_letter_code
_entity_poly.pdbx_strand_id
1 'polypeptide(L)'
;MSDRVPSRWDDAKAPQDPVDLLVYASNLLGSDPRITNYGGGNTSSKVAMADPLTGESVEVLWVKASGGDLGSAKRGNFASLYLDKVLAIEGHFAREGKHEDEAVPLYAQATYNLNPAAPSIDTPLHAYVPFAAVVRDSRVGP
;
A
#
# COMPACT_ATOMS: atom_id res chain seq x y z
N MET A 1 13.13 19.65 -25.89
CA MET A 1 11.83 19.72 -25.18
C MET A 1 12.00 19.00 -23.85
N SER A 2 11.41 19.49 -22.76
CA SER A 2 11.65 18.89 -21.44
C SER A 2 10.96 17.52 -21.35
N ASP A 3 11.75 16.46 -21.16
CA ASP A 3 11.27 15.08 -20.91
C ASP A 3 10.67 14.88 -19.50
N ARG A 4 10.36 15.96 -18.79
CA ARG A 4 9.78 15.87 -17.45
C ARG A 4 8.29 15.53 -17.54
N VAL A 5 7.89 14.51 -16.81
CA VAL A 5 6.47 14.19 -16.59
C VAL A 5 5.87 15.31 -15.70
N PRO A 6 4.85 16.05 -16.18
CA PRO A 6 4.23 17.11 -15.39
C PRO A 6 3.38 16.50 -14.25
N SER A 7 3.35 17.18 -13.10
CA SER A 7 2.43 16.82 -12.03
C SER A 7 0.97 16.98 -12.50
N ARG A 8 0.13 15.99 -12.20
CA ARG A 8 -1.32 16.00 -12.45
C ARG A 8 -2.13 16.20 -11.17
N TRP A 9 -1.46 16.53 -10.06
CA TRP A 9 -2.11 16.77 -8.78
C TRP A 9 -3.01 18.01 -8.85
N ASP A 10 -4.21 17.90 -8.30
CA ASP A 10 -5.22 18.95 -8.24
C ASP A 10 -5.78 19.00 -6.81
N ASP A 11 -5.34 19.99 -6.03
CA ASP A 11 -5.73 20.16 -4.63
C ASP A 11 -7.25 20.28 -4.45
N ALA A 12 -7.97 20.82 -5.44
CA ALA A 12 -9.42 20.96 -5.38
C ALA A 12 -10.16 19.62 -5.54
N LYS A 13 -9.48 18.60 -6.09
CA LYS A 13 -10.01 17.24 -6.26
C LYS A 13 -9.47 16.24 -5.25
N ALA A 14 -8.44 16.63 -4.48
CA ALA A 14 -7.84 15.77 -3.47
C ALA A 14 -8.86 15.51 -2.34
N PRO A 15 -9.23 14.25 -2.08
CA PRO A 15 -10.16 13.91 -1.01
C PRO A 15 -9.51 14.09 0.36
N GLN A 16 -10.33 14.34 1.39
CA GLN A 16 -9.84 14.50 2.77
C GLN A 16 -9.64 13.15 3.48
N ASP A 17 -10.40 12.12 3.11
CA ASP A 17 -10.21 10.79 3.67
C ASP A 17 -8.84 10.23 3.22
N PRO A 18 -7.96 9.81 4.15
CA PRO A 18 -6.59 9.39 3.81
C PRO A 18 -6.52 8.19 2.86
N VAL A 19 -7.51 7.30 2.88
CA VAL A 19 -7.54 6.11 2.02
C VAL A 19 -8.04 6.50 0.63
N ASP A 20 -9.04 7.37 0.53
CA ASP A 20 -9.45 7.90 -0.77
C ASP A 20 -8.36 8.79 -1.37
N LEU A 21 -7.54 9.45 -0.54
CA LEU A 21 -6.37 10.21 -0.98
C LEU A 21 -5.29 9.30 -1.56
N LEU A 22 -5.06 8.14 -0.92
CA LEU A 22 -4.22 7.07 -1.47
C LEU A 22 -4.74 6.59 -2.83
N VAL A 23 -6.06 6.36 -2.95
CA VAL A 23 -6.69 5.96 -4.23
C VAL A 23 -6.49 7.04 -5.30
N TYR A 24 -6.73 8.30 -4.95
CA TYR A 24 -6.53 9.44 -5.85
C TYR A 24 -5.09 9.55 -6.34
N ALA A 25 -4.12 9.52 -5.42
CA ALA A 25 -2.69 9.57 -5.75
C ALA A 25 -2.28 8.37 -6.62
N SER A 26 -2.78 7.18 -6.31
CA SER A 26 -2.56 5.96 -7.09
C SER A 26 -3.07 6.12 -8.52
N ASN A 27 -4.32 6.56 -8.69
CA ASN A 27 -4.91 6.76 -10.02
C ASN A 27 -4.15 7.80 -10.84
N LEU A 28 -3.65 8.88 -10.22
CA LEU A 28 -2.80 9.85 -10.91
C LEU A 28 -1.50 9.22 -11.41
N LEU A 29 -0.81 8.45 -10.55
CA LEU A 29 0.43 7.76 -10.91
C LEU A 29 0.19 6.74 -12.03
N GLY A 30 -0.90 5.96 -11.92
CA GLY A 30 -1.28 4.96 -12.91
C GLY A 30 -1.81 5.53 -14.23
N SER A 31 -2.24 6.79 -14.25
CA SER A 31 -2.76 7.45 -15.45
C SER A 31 -1.69 7.84 -16.49
N ASP A 32 -0.42 7.73 -16.14
CA ASP A 32 0.70 8.01 -17.04
C ASP A 32 1.58 6.75 -17.21
N PRO A 33 1.56 6.11 -18.39
CA PRO A 33 2.35 4.90 -18.65
C PRO A 33 3.87 5.15 -18.61
N ARG A 34 4.30 6.42 -18.57
CA ARG A 34 5.72 6.79 -18.34
C ARG A 34 6.11 6.72 -16.87
N ILE A 35 5.15 6.58 -15.95
CA ILE A 35 5.38 6.47 -14.50
C ILE A 35 5.24 5.02 -14.04
N THR A 36 4.20 4.30 -14.48
CA THR A 36 3.95 2.91 -14.05
C THR A 36 3.69 2.00 -15.24
N ASN A 37 4.22 0.78 -15.20
CA ASN A 37 3.89 -0.26 -16.18
C ASN A 37 2.49 -0.84 -15.89
N TYR A 38 1.79 -1.32 -16.93
CA TYR A 38 0.53 -2.05 -16.78
C TYR A 38 0.74 -3.27 -15.85
N GLY A 39 0.07 -3.26 -14.69
CA GLY A 39 0.22 -4.29 -13.64
C GLY A 39 1.39 -4.10 -12.66
N GLY A 40 2.13 -2.99 -12.80
CA GLY A 40 3.32 -2.66 -12.03
C GLY A 40 3.14 -1.48 -11.06
N GLY A 41 3.97 -1.44 -10.03
CA GLY A 41 4.00 -0.40 -9.00
C GLY A 41 3.07 -0.68 -7.81
N ASN A 42 3.49 -0.31 -6.61
CA ASN A 42 2.72 -0.45 -5.37
C ASN A 42 2.70 0.88 -4.62
N THR A 43 1.54 1.20 -4.06
CA THR A 43 1.34 2.39 -3.23
C THR A 43 0.79 1.95 -1.89
N SER A 44 1.16 2.68 -0.84
CA SER A 44 0.59 2.48 0.49
C SER A 44 0.39 3.78 1.24
N SER A 45 -0.48 3.74 2.23
CA SER A 45 -0.65 4.75 3.25
C SER A 45 -0.81 4.11 4.63
N LYS A 46 -0.17 4.67 5.65
CA LYS A 46 -0.34 4.33 7.06
C LYS A 46 -1.32 5.33 7.65
N VAL A 47 -2.44 4.83 8.17
CA VAL A 47 -3.57 5.65 8.60
C VAL A 47 -3.99 5.23 9.99
N ALA A 48 -4.14 6.18 10.92
CA ALA A 48 -4.75 5.92 12.21
C ALA A 48 -6.26 5.67 12.03
N MET A 49 -6.75 4.52 12.50
CA MET A 49 -8.16 4.13 12.42
C MET A 49 -8.62 3.54 13.76
N ALA A 50 -9.92 3.62 14.04
CA ALA A 50 -10.48 2.99 15.22
C ALA A 50 -10.66 1.48 14.99
N ASP A 51 -10.07 0.66 15.85
CA ASP A 51 -10.26 -0.79 15.82
C ASP A 51 -11.76 -1.14 16.00
N PRO A 52 -12.36 -1.96 15.12
CA PRO A 52 -13.79 -2.25 15.18
C PRO A 52 -14.21 -3.11 16.38
N LEU A 53 -13.27 -3.78 17.05
CA LEU A 53 -13.50 -4.63 18.21
C LEU A 53 -13.27 -3.88 19.52
N THR A 54 -12.21 -3.05 19.60
CA THR A 54 -11.80 -2.38 20.84
C THR A 54 -12.15 -0.88 20.88
N GLY A 55 -12.32 -0.25 19.72
CA GLY A 55 -12.49 1.21 19.58
C GLY A 55 -11.19 2.00 19.74
N GLU A 56 -10.05 1.35 19.98
CA GLU A 56 -8.76 2.00 20.15
C GLU A 56 -8.21 2.51 18.82
N SER A 57 -7.42 3.59 18.86
CA SER A 57 -6.72 4.07 17.67
C SER A 57 -5.54 3.16 17.36
N VAL A 58 -5.59 2.51 16.20
CA VAL A 58 -4.53 1.63 15.67
C VAL A 58 -3.99 2.18 14.36
N GLU A 59 -2.72 1.90 14.06
CA GLU A 59 -2.14 2.26 12.76
C GLU A 59 -2.41 1.15 11.74
N VAL A 60 -3.10 1.52 10.65
CA VAL A 60 -3.50 0.60 9.59
C VAL A 60 -2.69 0.88 8.33
N LEU A 61 -1.99 -0.14 7.85
CA LEU A 61 -1.32 -0.13 6.56
C LEU A 61 -2.34 -0.45 5.46
N TRP A 62 -2.67 0.54 4.65
CA TRP A 62 -3.37 0.36 3.38
C TRP A 62 -2.34 0.18 2.28
N VAL A 63 -2.35 -0.95 1.59
CA VAL A 63 -1.40 -1.26 0.51
C VAL A 63 -2.16 -1.80 -0.70
N LYS A 64 -1.74 -1.41 -1.90
CA LYS A 64 -2.36 -1.92 -3.13
C LYS A 64 -2.31 -3.44 -3.15
N ALA A 65 -3.42 -4.08 -3.49
CA ALA A 65 -3.50 -5.51 -3.69
C ALA A 65 -2.70 -5.98 -4.91
N SER A 66 -2.31 -7.25 -4.90
CA SER A 66 -1.60 -7.87 -6.02
C SER A 66 -2.46 -7.88 -7.31
N GLY A 67 -1.84 -7.63 -8.46
CA GLY A 67 -2.46 -7.76 -9.79
C GLY A 67 -3.45 -6.67 -10.22
N GLY A 68 -3.79 -5.71 -9.35
CA GLY A 68 -4.66 -4.59 -9.70
C GLY A 68 -3.95 -3.45 -10.46
N ASP A 69 -4.63 -2.89 -11.46
CA ASP A 69 -4.20 -1.69 -12.19
C ASP A 69 -4.26 -0.44 -11.30
N LEU A 70 -3.15 0.31 -11.24
CA LEU A 70 -3.03 1.48 -10.38
C LEU A 70 -3.89 2.66 -10.88
N GLY A 71 -4.09 2.78 -12.20
CA GLY A 71 -4.80 3.90 -12.84
C GLY A 71 -6.32 3.86 -12.68
N SER A 72 -6.86 2.68 -12.38
CA SER A 72 -8.30 2.43 -12.19
C SER A 72 -8.62 1.85 -10.80
N ALA A 73 -7.66 1.94 -9.87
CA ALA A 73 -7.80 1.42 -8.53
C ALA A 73 -8.96 2.10 -7.79
N LYS A 74 -9.71 1.30 -7.06
CA LYS A 74 -10.73 1.73 -6.10
C LYS A 74 -10.29 1.32 -4.71
N ARG A 75 -10.95 1.82 -3.67
CA ARG A 75 -10.69 1.46 -2.28
C ARG A 75 -10.62 -0.06 -2.04
N GLY A 76 -11.52 -0.83 -2.67
CA GLY A 76 -11.53 -2.30 -2.57
C GLY A 76 -10.35 -3.01 -3.23
N ASN A 77 -9.49 -2.29 -3.97
CA ASN A 77 -8.24 -2.80 -4.52
C ASN A 77 -7.04 -2.59 -3.58
N PHE A 78 -7.28 -2.14 -2.35
CA PHE A 78 -6.26 -1.99 -1.32
C PHE A 78 -6.56 -2.95 -0.16
N ALA A 79 -5.56 -3.74 0.21
CA ALA A 79 -5.57 -4.51 1.44
C ALA A 79 -5.33 -3.57 2.62
N SER A 80 -5.97 -3.85 3.75
CA SER A 80 -5.76 -3.12 5.00
C SER A 80 -5.26 -4.08 6.06
N LEU A 81 -4.13 -3.74 6.69
CA LEU A 81 -3.46 -4.58 7.68
C LEU A 81 -3.17 -3.77 8.95
N TYR A 82 -3.30 -4.40 10.11
CA TYR A 82 -2.76 -3.89 11.37
C TYR A 82 -1.24 -3.80 11.27
N LEU A 83 -0.67 -2.59 11.30
CA LEU A 83 0.75 -2.40 11.04
C LEU A 83 1.63 -3.07 12.09
N ASP A 84 1.24 -2.99 13.36
CA ASP A 84 1.94 -3.62 14.48
C ASP A 84 2.05 -5.15 14.30
N LYS A 85 0.98 -5.80 13.82
CA LYS A 85 0.98 -7.24 13.52
C LYS A 85 1.89 -7.57 12.34
N VAL A 86 1.89 -6.75 11.28
CA VAL A 86 2.83 -6.93 10.16
C VAL A 86 4.27 -6.86 10.67
N LEU A 87 4.62 -5.81 11.43
CA LEU A 87 5.96 -5.66 12.00
C LEU A 87 6.33 -6.79 12.96
N ALA A 88 5.37 -7.32 13.72
CA ALA A 88 5.59 -8.46 14.61
C ALA A 88 5.87 -9.77 13.84
N ILE A 89 5.11 -10.03 12.77
CA ILE A 89 5.35 -11.16 11.86
C ILE A 89 6.76 -11.05 11.28
N GLU A 90 7.10 -9.89 10.70
CA GLU A 90 8.40 -9.69 10.09
C GLU A 90 9.56 -9.82 11.09
N GLY A 91 9.42 -9.21 12.28
CA GLY A 91 10.42 -9.31 13.34
C GLY A 91 10.61 -10.74 13.86
N HIS A 92 9.55 -11.56 13.87
CA HIS A 92 9.63 -12.98 14.19
C HIS A 92 10.46 -13.75 13.14
N PHE A 93 10.16 -13.56 11.85
CA PHE A 93 10.84 -14.27 10.77
C PHE A 93 12.32 -13.87 10.64
N ALA A 94 12.61 -12.57 10.77
CA ALA A 94 13.99 -12.07 10.79
C ALA A 94 14.82 -12.70 11.92
N ARG A 95 14.22 -12.89 13.11
CA ARG A 95 14.87 -13.56 14.25
C ARG A 95 15.12 -15.05 14.02
N GLU A 96 14.26 -15.72 13.25
CA GLU A 96 14.41 -17.13 12.91
C GLU A 96 15.32 -17.37 11.70
N GLY A 97 15.80 -16.32 11.04
CA GLY A 97 16.62 -16.43 9.83
C GLY A 97 15.86 -16.99 8.63
N LYS A 98 14.53 -16.83 8.62
CA LYS A 98 13.65 -17.28 7.53
C LYS A 98 13.56 -16.24 6.42
N HIS A 99 13.16 -16.69 5.23
CA HIS A 99 12.96 -15.80 4.08
C HIS A 99 11.67 -14.97 4.25
N GLU A 100 11.69 -13.72 3.78
CA GLU A 100 10.54 -12.79 3.81
C GLU A 100 9.30 -13.38 3.12
N ASP A 101 9.50 -14.16 2.04
CA ASP A 101 8.42 -14.83 1.32
C ASP A 101 7.64 -15.83 2.19
N GLU A 102 8.27 -16.40 3.22
CA GLU A 102 7.62 -17.33 4.14
C GLU A 102 6.65 -16.62 5.10
N ALA A 103 6.77 -15.30 5.28
CA ALA A 103 5.88 -14.49 6.11
C ALA A 103 4.57 -14.14 5.38
N VAL A 104 4.57 -14.11 4.04
CA VAL A 104 3.44 -13.67 3.20
C VAL A 104 2.10 -14.35 3.57
N PRO A 105 2.04 -15.68 3.79
CA PRO A 105 0.77 -16.33 4.18
C PRO A 105 0.21 -15.84 5.52
N LEU A 106 1.04 -15.32 6.42
CA LEU A 106 0.62 -14.86 7.74
C LEU A 106 0.00 -13.48 7.72
N TYR A 107 0.15 -12.68 6.66
CA TYR A 107 -0.49 -11.36 6.59
C TYR A 107 -2.01 -11.43 6.63
N ALA A 108 -2.61 -12.57 6.27
CA ALA A 108 -4.05 -12.79 6.48
C ALA A 108 -4.47 -12.69 7.96
N GLN A 109 -3.55 -12.97 8.91
CA GLN A 109 -3.79 -12.78 10.34
C GLN A 109 -3.68 -11.32 10.78
N ALA A 110 -3.03 -10.47 9.97
CA ALA A 110 -2.91 -9.05 10.18
C ALA A 110 -4.05 -8.25 9.51
N THR A 111 -5.01 -8.89 8.84
CA THR A 111 -6.11 -8.19 8.15
C THR A 111 -6.92 -7.31 9.09
N TYR A 112 -6.98 -6.02 8.76
CA TYR A 112 -7.83 -5.04 9.42
C TYR A 112 -9.26 -5.10 8.87
N ASN A 113 -10.24 -5.13 9.77
CA ASN A 113 -11.68 -5.06 9.48
C ASN A 113 -12.17 -6.01 8.37
N LEU A 114 -11.67 -7.25 8.37
CA LEU A 114 -12.08 -8.31 7.44
C LEU A 114 -11.95 -7.94 5.95
N ASN A 115 -11.02 -7.03 5.60
CA ASN A 115 -10.80 -6.63 4.21
C ASN A 115 -10.41 -7.86 3.35
N PRO A 116 -11.16 -8.16 2.27
CA PRO A 116 -10.94 -9.37 1.49
C PRO A 116 -9.79 -9.24 0.46
N ALA A 117 -9.24 -8.04 0.27
CA ALA A 117 -8.19 -7.81 -0.71
C ALA A 117 -6.88 -8.47 -0.25
N ALA A 118 -6.29 -9.30 -1.11
CA ALA A 118 -5.00 -9.93 -0.82
C ALA A 118 -3.87 -8.88 -0.83
N PRO A 119 -3.06 -8.80 0.24
CA PRO A 119 -1.96 -7.84 0.30
C PRO A 119 -0.90 -8.12 -0.77
N SER A 120 -0.19 -7.09 -1.21
CA SER A 120 0.94 -7.23 -2.13
C SER A 120 2.08 -8.03 -1.49
N ILE A 121 2.86 -8.73 -2.30
CA ILE A 121 4.13 -9.35 -1.87
C ILE A 121 5.14 -8.31 -1.34
N ASP A 122 5.04 -7.05 -1.77
CA ASP A 122 5.90 -5.96 -1.32
C ASP A 122 5.47 -5.35 0.02
N THR A 123 4.46 -5.92 0.70
CA THR A 123 3.96 -5.43 1.99
C THR A 123 5.07 -5.15 3.02
N PRO A 124 6.13 -5.99 3.19
CA PRO A 124 7.18 -5.69 4.16
C PRO A 124 7.87 -4.35 3.89
N LEU A 125 8.19 -4.05 2.62
CA LEU A 125 8.81 -2.77 2.23
C LEU A 125 7.95 -1.59 2.69
N HIS A 126 6.65 -1.66 2.41
CA HIS A 126 5.69 -0.60 2.74
C HIS A 126 5.48 -0.46 4.26
N ALA A 127 5.62 -1.54 5.02
CA ALA A 127 5.54 -1.53 6.48
C ALA A 127 6.77 -0.87 7.11
N TYR A 128 7.98 -1.22 6.65
CA TYR A 128 9.23 -0.78 7.27
C TYR A 128 9.62 0.67 7.02
N VAL A 129 9.28 1.20 5.85
CA VAL A 129 9.63 2.58 5.51
C VAL A 129 8.89 3.54 6.44
N PRO A 130 9.57 4.39 7.25
CA PRO A 130 8.95 5.18 8.33
C PRO A 130 8.30 6.48 7.80
N PHE A 131 7.54 6.35 6.71
CA PHE A 131 6.76 7.43 6.13
C PHE A 131 5.29 7.02 6.03
N ALA A 132 4.41 8.01 6.18
CA ALA A 132 2.97 7.83 6.11
C ALA A 132 2.52 7.32 4.75
N ALA A 133 3.14 7.77 3.65
CA ALA A 133 2.84 7.30 2.30
C ALA A 133 4.11 6.79 1.62
N VAL A 134 4.00 5.67 0.89
CA VAL A 134 5.12 5.04 0.19
C VAL A 134 4.67 4.66 -1.21
N VAL A 135 5.51 4.96 -2.21
CA VAL A 135 5.31 4.58 -3.61
C VAL A 135 6.53 3.79 -4.06
N ARG A 136 6.29 2.57 -4.54
CA ARG A 136 7.28 1.73 -5.23
C ARG A 136 6.89 1.67 -6.70
N ASP A 137 7.76 2.13 -7.58
CA ASP A 137 7.65 1.86 -9.02
C ASP A 137 8.28 0.49 -9.31
N SER A 138 7.66 -0.31 -10.17
CA SER A 138 8.19 -1.62 -10.58
C SER A 138 8.93 -1.57 -11.93
N ARG A 139 9.26 -0.37 -12.45
CA ARG A 139 10.23 -0.27 -13.54
C ARG A 139 11.59 -0.76 -13.06
N VAL A 140 11.90 -2.00 -13.41
CA VAL A 140 13.28 -2.44 -13.58
C VAL A 140 13.87 -1.52 -14.64
N GLY A 141 15.05 -0.94 -14.37
CA GLY A 141 15.76 -0.10 -15.34
C GLY A 141 15.99 -0.81 -16.68
N PRO A 142 16.43 -0.08 -17.72
CA PRO A 142 16.69 -0.66 -19.04
C PRO A 142 17.62 -1.88 -18.99
#